data_AF-R5CC24-F1
#
_entry.id   AF-R5CC24-F1
#
_cell.length_a   1.000
_cell.length_b   1.000
_cell.length_c   1.000
_cell.angle_alpha   90.00
_cell.angle_beta   90.00
_cell.angle_gamma   90.00
#
_symmetry.space_group_name_H-M   'P 1'
#
loop_
_entity.id
_entity.type
_entity.pdbx_description
1 polymer ?
#
loop_
_entity_poly.entity_id
_entity_poly.type
_entity_poly.pdbx_seq_one_letter_code
_entity_poly.pdbx_strand_id
1 'polypeptide(L)'
;MKKLILTCLLVLAAAAGMAQETAVIDGVKYLLDGGKASVMQQSGLTGDIVIPETVRHDDTDYTVTTVQDNAFSGNDITSISLPNTVSVMGDACFGSCSRLE
;
A
#
# COMPACT_ATOMS: atom_id res chain seq x y z
N MET A 1 22.27 2.39 18.23
CA MET A 1 21.63 1.35 19.07
C MET A 1 20.86 0.42 18.15
N LYS A 2 21.16 -0.88 18.24
CA LYS A 2 20.78 -1.91 17.27
C LYS A 2 19.32 -2.33 17.49
N LYS A 3 18.47 -2.22 16.48
CA LYS A 3 17.15 -2.88 16.47
C LYS A 3 17.00 -3.62 15.14
N LEU A 4 16.97 -4.95 15.24
CA LEU A 4 16.74 -5.87 14.14
C LEU A 4 15.33 -5.65 13.59
N ILE A 5 15.20 -5.47 12.28
CA ILE A 5 13.91 -5.57 11.58
C ILE A 5 14.12 -6.60 10.47
N LEU A 6 13.33 -7.68 10.50
CA LEU A 6 13.38 -8.75 9.51
C LEU A 6 12.82 -8.24 8.18
N THR A 7 13.70 -8.03 7.21
CA THR A 7 13.32 -7.91 5.80
C THR A 7 13.01 -9.31 5.25
N CYS A 8 11.75 -9.58 4.95
CA CYS A 8 11.36 -10.78 4.21
C CYS A 8 11.68 -10.55 2.72
N LEU A 9 12.93 -10.86 2.36
CA LEU A 9 13.49 -10.74 1.01
C LEU A 9 12.94 -11.86 0.12
N LEU A 10 12.12 -11.53 -0.88
CA LEU A 10 11.75 -12.44 -1.97
C LEU A 10 12.39 -11.88 -3.25
N VAL A 11 13.56 -12.41 -3.61
CA VAL A 11 14.32 -12.02 -4.81
C VAL A 11 13.86 -12.85 -6.00
N LEU A 12 13.55 -12.22 -7.14
CA LEU A 12 13.81 -12.85 -8.45
C LEU A 12 14.04 -11.83 -9.59
N ALA A 13 15.20 -12.02 -10.24
CA ALA A 13 15.64 -11.61 -11.58
C ALA A 13 16.02 -10.13 -11.86
N ALA A 14 17.31 -9.94 -12.13
CA ALA A 14 17.87 -8.73 -12.72
C ALA A 14 17.51 -8.63 -14.22
N ALA A 15 16.82 -7.56 -14.59
CA ALA A 15 16.92 -6.92 -15.89
C ALA A 15 17.14 -5.42 -15.62
N ALA A 16 18.00 -4.76 -16.38
CA ALA A 16 18.30 -3.33 -16.23
C ALA A 16 17.09 -2.46 -16.64
N GLY A 17 16.11 -2.42 -15.75
CA GLY A 17 15.11 -1.39 -15.56
C GLY A 17 14.96 -1.28 -14.05
N MET A 18 14.86 -0.08 -13.49
CA MET A 18 14.70 0.08 -12.04
C MET A 18 13.48 -0.74 -11.62
N ALA A 19 13.70 -1.87 -10.95
CA ALA A 19 12.59 -2.68 -10.44
C ALA A 19 11.83 -1.80 -9.45
N GLN A 20 10.52 -1.67 -9.64
CA GLN A 20 9.71 -0.79 -8.82
C GLN A 20 9.70 -1.31 -7.38
N GLU A 21 10.00 -0.43 -6.42
CA GLU A 21 10.15 -0.79 -5.02
C GLU A 21 8.77 -1.02 -4.39
N THR A 22 8.62 -2.08 -3.60
CA THR A 22 7.38 -2.35 -2.87
C THR A 22 7.67 -2.62 -1.41
N ALA A 23 6.82 -2.11 -0.52
CA ALA A 23 6.94 -2.32 0.92
C ALA A 23 5.57 -2.68 1.52
N VAL A 24 5.58 -3.50 2.56
CA VAL A 24 4.42 -3.67 3.45
C VAL A 24 4.67 -2.83 4.68
N ILE A 25 3.82 -1.83 4.90
CA ILE A 25 3.93 -0.87 5.99
C ILE A 25 2.60 -0.93 6.74
N ASP A 26 2.66 -1.24 8.03
CA ASP A 26 1.49 -1.43 8.89
C ASP A 26 0.43 -2.40 8.32
N GLY A 27 0.91 -3.45 7.65
CA GLY A 27 0.04 -4.49 7.06
C GLY A 27 -0.55 -4.14 5.69
N VAL A 28 -0.30 -2.94 5.16
CA VAL A 28 -0.75 -2.52 3.83
C VAL A 28 0.41 -2.57 2.84
N LYS A 29 0.17 -3.15 1.67
CA LYS A 29 1.15 -3.23 0.58
C LYS A 29 1.15 -1.96 -0.27
N TYR A 30 2.32 -1.37 -0.45
CA TYR A 30 2.55 -0.17 -1.25
C TYR A 30 3.57 -0.39 -2.36
N LEU A 31 3.40 0.38 -3.43
CA LEU A 31 4.38 0.65 -4.46
C LEU A 31 5.02 2.01 -4.18
N LEU A 32 6.35 2.04 -4.09
CA LEU A 32 7.13 3.21 -3.75
C LEU A 32 7.84 3.71 -5.01
N ASP A 33 7.60 4.95 -5.39
CA ASP A 33 8.18 5.55 -6.59
C ASP A 33 8.29 7.07 -6.46
N GLY A 34 9.49 7.62 -6.62
CA GLY A 34 9.73 9.06 -6.66
C GLY A 34 9.17 9.85 -5.48
N GLY A 35 9.25 9.31 -4.25
CA GLY A 35 8.70 9.94 -3.04
C GLY A 35 7.17 9.82 -2.90
N LYS A 36 6.53 8.99 -3.73
CA LYS A 36 5.11 8.67 -3.66
C LYS A 36 4.89 7.22 -3.27
N ALA A 37 3.79 6.98 -2.58
CA ALA A 37 3.28 5.66 -2.25
C ALA A 37 1.93 5.45 -2.95
N SER A 38 1.80 4.31 -3.63
CA SER A 38 0.52 3.84 -4.19
C SER A 38 0.05 2.61 -3.44
N VAL A 39 -1.18 2.62 -2.93
CA VAL A 39 -1.78 1.45 -2.30
C VAL A 39 -2.05 0.40 -3.38
N MET A 40 -1.41 -0.77 -3.26
CA MET A 40 -1.54 -1.87 -4.21
C MET A 40 -2.75 -2.74 -3.89
N GLN A 41 -2.96 -3.81 -4.67
CA GLN A 41 -3.89 -4.88 -4.31
C GLN A 41 -3.53 -5.52 -2.96
N GLN A 42 -4.49 -5.49 -2.05
CA GLN A 42 -4.49 -6.11 -0.74
C GLN A 42 -5.23 -7.44 -0.77
N SER A 43 -4.90 -8.33 0.15
CA SER A 43 -5.58 -9.61 0.32
C SER A 43 -5.68 -9.96 1.79
N GLY A 44 -6.86 -10.37 2.24
CA GLY A 44 -7.12 -10.81 3.61
C GLY A 44 -7.18 -9.69 4.65
N LEU A 45 -7.34 -8.42 4.24
CA LEU A 45 -7.62 -7.33 5.17
C LEU A 45 -9.06 -7.40 5.68
N THR A 46 -9.24 -7.07 6.96
CA THR A 46 -10.53 -7.06 7.64
C THR A 46 -10.61 -5.89 8.60
N GLY A 47 -11.82 -5.44 8.94
CA GLY A 47 -12.01 -4.39 9.93
C GLY A 47 -11.71 -3.00 9.39
N ASP A 48 -11.35 -2.08 10.29
CA ASP A 48 -11.14 -0.68 9.97
C ASP A 48 -9.73 -0.44 9.42
N ILE A 49 -9.64 0.18 8.26
CA ILE A 49 -8.38 0.50 7.59
C ILE A 49 -8.11 1.99 7.65
N VAL A 50 -6.91 2.37 8.09
CA VAL A 50 -6.43 3.75 8.06
C VAL A 50 -5.23 3.81 7.15
N ILE A 51 -5.34 4.59 6.07
CA ILE A 51 -4.23 4.90 5.18
C ILE A 51 -3.66 6.26 5.60
N PRO A 52 -2.39 6.34 6.06
CA PRO A 52 -1.80 7.60 6.49
C PRO A 52 -1.44 8.48 5.28
N GLU A 53 -1.27 9.78 5.52
CA GLU A 53 -0.80 10.74 4.51
C GLU A 53 0.61 10.40 3.99
N THR A 54 1.47 9.91 4.89
CA THR A 54 2.86 9.56 4.60
C THR A 54 3.17 8.19 5.18
N VAL A 55 3.93 7.38 4.44
CA VAL A 55 4.52 6.13 4.90
C VAL A 55 6.04 6.22 4.84
N ARG A 56 6.74 5.57 5.77
CA ARG A 56 8.21 5.59 5.84
C ARG A 56 8.80 4.22 5.51
N HIS A 57 9.77 4.20 4.61
CA HIS A 57 10.53 3.01 4.22
C HIS A 57 12.02 3.37 4.06
N ASP A 58 12.93 2.59 4.65
CA ASP A 58 14.39 2.78 4.57
C ASP A 58 14.85 4.23 4.70
N ASP A 59 14.38 4.86 5.79
CA ASP A 59 14.65 6.24 6.14
C ASP A 59 14.16 7.32 5.15
N THR A 60 13.30 6.95 4.20
CA THR A 60 12.66 7.83 3.23
C THR A 60 11.15 7.89 3.48
N ASP A 61 10.59 9.10 3.39
CA ASP A 61 9.16 9.34 3.51
C ASP A 61 8.52 9.39 2.12
N TYR A 62 7.36 8.75 1.98
CA TYR A 62 6.60 8.67 0.75
C TYR A 62 5.17 9.15 0.99
N THR A 63 4.71 10.13 0.23
CA THR A 63 3.34 10.64 0.30
C THR A 63 2.38 9.66 -0.38
N VAL A 64 1.31 9.26 0.31
CA VAL A 64 0.29 8.40 -0.30
C VAL A 64 -0.58 9.23 -1.23
N THR A 65 -0.45 8.99 -2.54
CA THR A 65 -1.15 9.78 -3.57
C THR A 65 -2.17 8.98 -4.37
N THR A 66 -2.06 7.66 -4.34
CA THR A 66 -2.78 6.77 -5.26
C THR A 66 -3.33 5.56 -4.54
N VAL A 67 -4.58 5.20 -4.84
CA VAL A 67 -5.15 3.88 -4.57
C VAL A 67 -5.30 3.18 -5.92
N GLN A 68 -4.59 2.09 -6.16
CA GLN A 68 -4.58 1.41 -7.46
C GLN A 68 -5.90 0.71 -7.79
N ASP A 69 -6.03 0.29 -9.05
CA ASP A 69 -7.12 -0.57 -9.50
C ASP A 69 -7.21 -1.81 -8.61
N ASN A 70 -8.43 -2.13 -8.18
CA ASN A 70 -8.71 -3.27 -7.30
C ASN A 70 -7.92 -3.31 -5.98
N ALA A 71 -7.39 -2.16 -5.49
CA ALA A 71 -6.53 -2.10 -4.31
C ALA A 71 -7.10 -2.85 -3.10
N PHE A 72 -8.37 -2.69 -2.77
CA PHE A 72 -9.03 -3.39 -1.68
C PHE A 72 -10.04 -4.43 -2.16
N SER A 73 -10.08 -4.71 -3.47
CA SER A 73 -11.14 -5.53 -4.05
C SER A 73 -11.23 -6.92 -3.39
N GLY A 74 -12.43 -7.28 -2.93
CA GLY A 74 -12.71 -8.56 -2.27
C GLY A 74 -12.21 -8.70 -0.83
N ASN A 75 -11.78 -7.62 -0.17
CA ASN A 75 -11.42 -7.65 1.25
C ASN A 75 -12.66 -7.43 2.15
N ASP A 76 -12.60 -7.92 3.38
CA ASP A 76 -13.68 -7.85 4.39
C ASP A 76 -13.51 -6.62 5.31
N ILE A 77 -13.11 -5.49 4.72
CA ILE A 77 -12.95 -4.21 5.44
C ILE A 77 -14.31 -3.62 5.80
N THR A 78 -14.41 -3.01 6.98
CA THR A 78 -15.65 -2.42 7.51
C THR A 78 -15.69 -0.91 7.37
N SER A 79 -14.53 -0.25 7.43
CA SER A 79 -14.39 1.18 7.15
C SER A 79 -13.02 1.46 6.54
N ILE A 80 -12.91 2.58 5.81
CA ILE A 80 -11.63 3.09 5.35
C ILE A 80 -11.49 4.60 5.56
N SER A 81 -10.38 5.01 6.16
CA SER A 81 -9.95 6.40 6.21
C SER A 81 -8.82 6.63 5.21
N LEU A 82 -9.05 7.52 4.25
CA LEU A 82 -8.06 7.94 3.27
C LEU A 82 -7.57 9.37 3.56
N PRO A 83 -6.30 9.68 3.32
CA PRO A 83 -5.78 11.02 3.49
C PRO A 83 -6.15 11.91 2.31
N ASN A 84 -6.20 13.23 2.52
CA ASN A 84 -6.50 14.21 1.46
C ASN A 84 -5.43 14.28 0.35
N THR A 85 -4.27 13.65 0.54
CA THR A 85 -3.21 13.56 -0.47
C THR A 85 -3.52 12.54 -1.56
N VAL A 86 -4.47 11.63 -1.35
CA VAL A 86 -4.95 10.73 -2.40
C VAL A 86 -5.68 11.53 -3.46
N SER A 87 -5.10 11.55 -4.66
CA SER A 87 -5.63 12.28 -5.83
C SER A 87 -6.03 11.35 -6.97
N VAL A 88 -5.65 10.07 -6.90
CA VAL A 88 -5.99 9.05 -7.89
C VAL A 88 -6.60 7.85 -7.18
N MET A 89 -7.80 7.47 -7.61
CA MET A 89 -8.47 6.23 -7.22
C MET A 89 -8.69 5.39 -8.47
N GLY A 90 -8.15 4.18 -8.46
CA GLY A 90 -8.24 3.24 -9.56
C GLY A 90 -9.61 2.57 -9.66
N ASP A 91 -9.81 1.90 -10.79
CA ASP A 91 -11.05 1.22 -11.11
C ASP A 91 -11.34 0.10 -10.10
N ALA A 92 -12.58 0.06 -9.63
CA ALA A 92 -13.06 -0.93 -8.66
C ALA A 92 -12.11 -1.12 -7.45
N CYS A 93 -11.44 -0.05 -7.00
CA CYS A 93 -10.52 -0.12 -5.86
C CYS A 93 -11.18 -0.65 -4.57
N PHE A 94 -12.51 -0.54 -4.43
CA PHE A 94 -13.31 -1.12 -3.35
C PHE A 94 -14.30 -2.19 -3.86
N GLY A 95 -14.08 -2.75 -5.05
CA GLY A 95 -14.96 -3.75 -5.64
C GLY A 95 -15.16 -4.94 -4.70
N SER A 96 -16.38 -5.46 -4.60
CA SER A 96 -16.68 -6.63 -3.77
C SER A 96 -16.30 -6.51 -2.27
N CYS A 97 -16.07 -5.31 -1.75
CA CYS A 97 -15.91 -5.07 -0.31
C CYS A 97 -17.29 -5.07 0.37
N SER A 98 -17.89 -6.25 0.52
CA SER A 98 -19.31 -6.39 0.92
C SER A 98 -19.66 -5.87 2.32
N ARG A 99 -18.66 -5.65 3.17
CA ARG A 99 -18.80 -5.19 4.55
C ARG A 99 -18.46 -3.70 4.75
N LEU A 100 -18.03 -3.02 3.69
CA LEU A 100 -17.62 -1.62 3.73
C LEU A 100 -18.87 -0.73 3.80
N GLU A 101 -18.97 0.07 4.86
CA GLU A 101 -20.06 1.03 5.10
C GLU A 101 -19.72 2.46 4.63
#